data_AF-A0A1X7PPB9-F1
#
_entry.id   AF-A0A1X7PPB9-F1
#
_cell.length_a   1.000
_cell.length_b   1.000
_cell.length_c   1.000
_cell.angle_alpha   90.00
_cell.angle_beta   90.00
_cell.angle_gamma   90.00
#
_symmetry.space_group_name_H-M   'P 1'
#
loop_
_entity.id
_entity.type
_entity.pdbx_description
1 polymer ?
#
loop_
_entity_poly.entity_id
_entity_poly.type
_entity_poly.pdbx_seq_one_letter_code
_entity_poly.pdbx_strand_id
1 'polypeptide(L)'
;MATSSSKTETKAALTPEQKVAQEARRKAARVIGYTTWRDDWRASNPEGTPEERKAAWEVARPDATKNARKLLRSLEKKGLRIVAAEPAEA
;
A
#
# COMPACT_ATOMS: atom_id res chain seq x y z
N MET A 1 1.29 -9.55 46.26
CA MET A 1 0.86 -8.57 45.23
C MET A 1 0.60 -9.34 43.94
N ALA A 2 -0.47 -8.99 43.25
CA ALA A 2 -1.08 -9.78 42.18
C ALA A 2 -0.21 -9.92 40.92
N THR A 3 -0.39 -11.06 40.26
CA THR A 3 0.23 -11.54 39.04
C THR A 3 -0.13 -10.67 37.82
N SER A 4 0.87 -10.21 37.06
CA SER A 4 0.65 -9.62 35.74
C SER A 4 0.73 -10.72 34.68
N SER A 5 -0.43 -11.21 34.28
CA SER A 5 -0.58 -12.16 33.18
C SER A 5 -0.62 -11.39 31.86
N SER A 6 0.52 -11.29 31.16
CA SER A 6 0.54 -10.81 29.78
C SER A 6 0.05 -11.95 28.89
N LYS A 7 -1.23 -11.87 28.52
CA LYS A 7 -1.88 -12.75 27.56
C LYS A 7 -1.25 -12.53 26.19
N THR A 8 -0.32 -13.40 25.81
CA THR A 8 0.19 -13.51 24.45
C THR A 8 -0.94 -14.04 23.57
N GLU A 9 -1.76 -13.13 23.03
CA GLU A 9 -2.75 -13.50 22.03
C GLU A 9 -2.00 -13.86 20.74
N THR A 10 -1.76 -15.15 20.56
CA THR A 10 -1.27 -15.77 19.33
C THR A 10 -2.19 -15.34 18.20
N LYS A 11 -1.73 -14.37 17.40
CA LYS A 11 -2.45 -13.84 16.25
C LYS A 11 -2.74 -15.00 15.30
N ALA A 12 -4.00 -15.42 15.22
CA ALA A 12 -4.44 -16.49 14.35
C ALA A 12 -3.91 -16.27 12.93
N ALA A 13 -3.37 -17.32 12.32
CA ALA A 13 -2.88 -17.26 10.96
C ALA A 13 -4.02 -16.82 10.03
N LEU A 14 -3.73 -15.86 9.14
CA LEU A 14 -4.69 -15.39 8.13
C LEU A 14 -5.16 -16.57 7.28
N THR A 15 -6.46 -16.65 7.02
CA THR A 15 -7.01 -17.60 6.05
C THR A 15 -6.46 -17.32 4.65
N PRO A 16 -6.47 -18.30 3.71
CA PRO A 16 -6.00 -18.08 2.34
C PRO A 16 -6.65 -16.86 1.67
N GLU A 17 -7.98 -16.71 1.82
CA GLU A 17 -8.72 -15.56 1.30
C GLU A 17 -8.27 -14.23 1.91
N GLN A 18 -7.99 -14.20 3.22
CA GLN A 18 -7.51 -13.00 3.89
C GLN A 18 -6.10 -12.62 3.44
N LYS A 19 -5.25 -13.61 3.12
CA LYS A 19 -3.91 -13.37 2.56
C LYS A 19 -4.03 -12.73 1.17
N VAL A 20 -4.85 -13.29 0.29
CA VAL A 20 -5.11 -12.73 -1.05
C VAL A 20 -5.65 -11.29 -0.95
N ALA A 21 -6.64 -11.05 -0.08
CA ALA A 21 -7.17 -9.71 0.14
C ALA A 21 -6.11 -8.73 0.71
N GLN A 22 -5.23 -9.20 1.59
CA GLN A 22 -4.13 -8.40 2.12
C GLN A 22 -3.11 -8.06 1.05
N GLU A 23 -2.75 -9.00 0.18
CA GLU A 23 -1.84 -8.79 -0.94
C GLU A 23 -2.44 -7.83 -1.96
N ALA A 24 -3.72 -7.96 -2.27
CA ALA A 24 -4.47 -7.03 -3.12
C ALA A 24 -4.37 -5.60 -2.60
N ARG A 25 -4.62 -5.39 -1.29
CA ARG A 25 -4.48 -4.08 -0.63
C ARG A 25 -3.04 -3.54 -0.69
N ARG A 26 -2.04 -4.40 -0.47
CA ARG A 26 -0.63 -4.01 -0.54
C ARG A 26 -0.23 -3.60 -1.95
N LYS A 27 -0.67 -4.35 -2.96
CA LYS A 27 -0.45 -4.05 -4.38
C LYS A 27 -1.14 -2.73 -4.74
N ALA A 28 -2.41 -2.57 -4.41
CA ALA A 28 -3.16 -1.33 -4.63
C ALA A 28 -2.47 -0.12 -4.01
N ALA A 29 -2.03 -0.21 -2.75
CA ALA A 29 -1.34 0.90 -2.09
C ALA A 29 -0.02 1.29 -2.78
N ARG A 30 0.76 0.31 -3.26
CA ARG A 30 2.00 0.58 -4.01
C ARG A 30 1.71 1.25 -5.34
N VAL A 31 0.72 0.76 -6.08
CA VAL A 31 0.32 1.31 -7.38
C VAL A 31 -0.19 2.74 -7.23
N ILE A 32 -1.11 2.98 -6.30
CA ILE A 32 -1.64 4.32 -6.02
C ILE A 32 -0.50 5.25 -5.62
N GLY A 33 0.32 4.85 -4.63
CA GLY A 33 1.42 5.69 -4.15
C GLY A 33 2.42 6.04 -5.25
N TYR A 34 2.77 5.07 -6.10
CA TYR A 34 3.69 5.31 -7.22
C TYR A 34 3.07 6.21 -8.29
N THR A 35 1.82 5.95 -8.69
CA THR A 35 1.18 6.70 -9.78
C THR A 35 0.98 8.16 -9.40
N THR A 36 0.43 8.44 -8.21
CA THR A 36 0.27 9.83 -7.74
C THR A 36 1.61 10.54 -7.62
N TRP A 37 2.59 9.91 -6.97
CA TRP A 37 3.92 10.50 -6.82
C TRP A 37 4.60 10.75 -8.18
N ARG A 38 4.48 9.81 -9.12
CA ARG A 38 5.11 9.92 -10.44
C ARG A 38 4.55 11.09 -11.24
N ASP A 39 3.24 11.30 -11.16
CA ASP A 39 2.58 12.38 -11.89
C ASP A 39 3.01 13.74 -11.30
N ASP A 40 3.07 13.86 -9.97
CA ASP A 40 3.62 15.05 -9.27
C ASP A 40 5.11 15.28 -9.60
N TRP A 41 5.91 14.21 -9.62
CA TRP A 41 7.33 14.27 -9.93
C TRP A 41 7.57 14.73 -11.36
N ARG A 42 6.81 14.21 -12.34
CA ARG A 42 6.91 14.63 -13.75
C ARG A 42 6.51 16.08 -13.94
N ALA A 43 5.46 16.54 -13.26
CA ALA A 43 5.05 17.93 -13.30
C ALA A 43 6.13 18.87 -12.74
N SER A 44 6.85 18.42 -11.69
CA SER A 44 7.90 19.20 -11.04
C SER A 44 9.28 19.04 -11.67
N ASN A 45 9.48 18.00 -12.50
CA ASN A 45 10.75 17.68 -13.16
C ASN A 45 10.48 17.36 -14.64
N PRO A 46 10.14 18.36 -15.48
CA PRO A 46 9.77 18.14 -16.88
C PRO A 46 10.91 17.51 -17.71
N GLU A 47 12.16 17.81 -17.36
CA GLU A 47 13.37 17.29 -18.02
C GLU A 47 13.98 16.07 -17.30
N GLY A 48 13.33 15.61 -16.23
CA GLY A 48 13.87 14.56 -15.38
C GLY A 48 14.04 13.23 -16.13
N THR A 49 15.18 12.60 -15.94
CA THR A 49 15.53 11.33 -16.59
C THR A 49 14.89 10.12 -15.90
N PRO A 50 14.80 8.97 -16.59
CA PRO A 50 14.32 7.73 -15.97
C PRO A 50 15.13 7.28 -14.74
N GLU A 51 16.43 7.58 -14.72
CA GLU A 51 17.35 7.23 -13.62
C GLU A 51 17.12 8.11 -12.40
N GLU A 52 17.02 9.42 -12.58
CA GLU A 52 16.68 10.37 -11.51
C GLU A 52 15.31 10.06 -10.92
N ARG A 53 14.32 9.73 -11.76
CA ARG A 53 13.01 9.27 -11.29
C ARG A 53 13.14 8.03 -10.42
N LYS A 54 13.94 7.05 -10.83
CA LYS A 54 14.12 5.81 -10.06
C LYS A 54 14.77 6.11 -8.71
N ALA A 55 15.82 6.94 -8.68
CA ALA A 55 16.48 7.36 -7.45
C ALA A 55 15.53 8.12 -6.51
N ALA A 56 14.79 9.09 -7.06
CA ALA A 56 13.81 9.86 -6.30
C ALA A 56 12.66 8.98 -5.76
N TRP A 57 12.23 7.97 -6.53
CA TRP A 57 11.21 7.04 -6.08
C TRP A 57 11.67 6.22 -4.87
N GLU A 58 12.90 5.70 -4.85
CA GLU A 58 13.36 4.89 -3.70
C GLU A 58 13.33 5.68 -2.40
N VAL A 59 13.59 7.00 -2.45
CA VAL A 59 13.49 7.89 -1.30
C VAL A 59 12.02 8.15 -0.92
N ALA A 60 11.14 8.44 -1.89
CA ALA A 60 9.74 8.80 -1.63
C ALA A 60 8.82 7.60 -1.34
N ARG A 61 9.21 6.40 -1.78
CA ARG A 61 8.39 5.17 -1.76
C ARG A 61 7.80 4.83 -0.39
N PRO A 62 8.53 4.89 0.73
CA PRO A 62 7.98 4.54 2.04
C PRO A 62 6.79 5.43 2.43
N ASP A 63 6.92 6.75 2.25
CA ASP A 63 5.91 7.72 2.62
C ASP A 63 4.74 7.74 1.64
N ALA A 64 5.01 7.68 0.33
CA ALA A 64 3.98 7.55 -0.69
C ALA A 64 3.10 6.31 -0.45
N THR A 65 3.73 5.15 -0.17
CA THR A 65 3.00 3.91 0.13
C THR A 65 2.23 4.02 1.44
N LYS A 66 2.79 4.66 2.48
CA LYS A 66 2.12 4.86 3.77
C LYS A 66 0.87 5.73 3.61
N ASN A 67 0.96 6.80 2.84
CA ASN A 67 -0.16 7.69 2.54
C ASN A 67 -1.24 6.97 1.72
N ALA A 68 -0.85 6.20 0.70
CA ALA A 68 -1.78 5.37 -0.06
C ALA A 68 -2.53 4.35 0.82
N ARG A 69 -1.86 3.71 1.80
CA ARG A 69 -2.55 2.82 2.77
C ARG A 69 -3.55 3.56 3.64
N LYS A 70 -3.26 4.81 4.05
CA LYS A 70 -4.22 5.64 4.80
C LYS A 70 -5.43 5.96 3.94
N LEU A 71 -5.21 6.30 2.67
CA LEU A 71 -6.28 6.54 1.70
C LEU A 71 -7.17 5.30 1.55
N LEU A 72 -6.58 4.12 1.32
CA LEU A 72 -7.35 2.87 1.21
C LEU A 72 -8.22 2.61 2.44
N ARG A 73 -7.68 2.80 3.65
CA ARG A 73 -8.47 2.67 4.89
C ARG A 73 -9.61 3.69 4.98
N SER A 74 -9.41 4.90 4.45
CA SER A 74 -10.47 5.91 4.38
C SER A 74 -11.57 5.50 3.41
N LEU A 75 -11.22 4.93 2.25
CA LEU A 75 -12.18 4.39 1.29
C LEU A 75 -12.99 3.23 1.90
N GLU A 76 -12.32 2.33 2.61
CA GLU A 76 -12.98 1.21 3.30
C GLU A 76 -13.99 1.68 4.36
N LYS A 77 -13.64 2.72 5.13
CA LYS A 77 -14.57 3.35 6.07
C LYS A 77 -15.78 4.01 5.40
N LYS A 78 -15.67 4.37 4.12
CA LYS A 78 -16.76 4.94 3.31
C LYS A 78 -17.56 3.88 2.56
N GLY A 79 -17.36 2.60 2.87
CA GLY A 79 -18.12 1.49 2.27
C GLY A 79 -17.55 0.99 0.94
N LEU A 80 -16.38 1.46 0.50
CA LEU A 80 -15.72 0.90 -0.69
C LEU A 80 -14.86 -0.31 -0.31
N ARG A 81 -14.74 -1.29 -1.21
CA ARG A 81 -13.89 -2.46 -0.99
C ARG A 81 -12.92 -2.66 -2.13
N ILE A 82 -11.66 -2.95 -1.79
CA ILE A 82 -10.65 -3.39 -2.74
C ILE A 82 -10.88 -4.90 -2.98
N VAL A 83 -11.15 -5.26 -4.24
CA VAL A 83 -11.24 -6.65 -4.70
C VAL A 83 -10.13 -6.86 -5.72
N ALA A 84 -9.35 -7.93 -5.57
CA ALA A 84 -8.43 -8.33 -6.62
C ALA A 84 -9.23 -8.94 -7.76
N ALA A 85 -9.18 -8.32 -8.94
CA ALA A 85 -9.59 -8.97 -10.16
C ALA A 85 -8.47 -9.91 -10.63
N GLU A 86 -8.86 -11.01 -11.28
CA GLU A 86 -7.92 -11.83 -12.04
C GLU A 86 -7.31 -10.94 -13.15
N PRO A 87 -5.98 -10.91 -13.31
CA PRO A 87 -5.38 -10.12 -14.38
C PRO A 87 -5.90 -10.68 -15.71
N ALA A 88 -6.49 -9.81 -16.55
CA ALA A 88 -6.81 -10.19 -17.92
C ALA A 88 -5.52 -10.70 -18.57
N GLU A 89 -5.52 -11.96 -19.02
CA GLU A 89 -4.43 -12.51 -19.81
C GLU A 89 -4.17 -11.56 -20.99
N ALA A 90 -2.94 -11.06 -21.07
CA ALA A 90 -2.47 -10.13 -22.08
C ALA A 90 -1.33 -10.79 -22.87
#